data_AF-A0A8I0BSI9-F1
#
_entry.id   AF-A0A8I0BSI9-F1
#
_cell.length_a   1.000
_cell.length_b   1.000
_cell.length_c   1.000
_cell.angle_alpha   90.00
_cell.angle_beta   90.00
_cell.angle_gamma   90.00
#
_symmetry.space_group_name_H-M   'P 1'
#
loop_
_entity.id
_entity.type
_entity.pdbx_description
1 polymer ?
#
loop_
_entity_poly.entity_id
_entity_poly.type
_entity_poly.pdbx_seq_one_letter_code
_entity_poly.pdbx_strand_id
1 'polypeptide(L)'
;MWSALSGWAALAVIFHAGVAVFMLEYVNYIQHYGLSRDITERIAPRHAWESQTRWSRWTLLELPLHPAHHLSPSLPFWQLAPIEGAPILPTGYYGLFWPSLFPPLWKRWIDPRIPTTPRIDPEP
;
A
#
# COMPACT_ATOMS: atom_id res chain seq x y z
N MET A 1 5.17 -5.89 -43.21
CA MET A 1 5.89 -4.86 -42.43
C MET A 1 5.01 -4.24 -41.33
N TRP A 2 3.74 -3.93 -41.60
CA TRP A 2 2.80 -3.37 -40.60
C TRP A 2 2.27 -4.37 -39.54
N SER A 3 2.17 -5.66 -39.86
CA SER A 3 1.66 -6.70 -38.94
C SER A 3 2.65 -7.15 -37.86
N ALA A 4 3.96 -7.02 -38.10
CA ALA A 4 4.98 -7.33 -37.11
C ALA A 4 5.11 -6.20 -36.07
N LEU A 5 4.96 -4.94 -36.51
CA LEU A 5 4.86 -3.79 -35.59
C LEU A 5 3.65 -3.93 -34.65
N SER A 6 2.52 -4.43 -35.15
CA SER A 6 1.34 -4.65 -34.30
C SER A 6 1.52 -5.77 -33.28
N GLY A 7 2.25 -6.84 -33.61
CA GLY A 7 2.51 -7.95 -32.68
C GLY A 7 3.40 -7.54 -31.51
N TRP A 8 4.54 -6.89 -31.79
CA TRP A 8 5.43 -6.41 -30.74
C TRP A 8 4.82 -5.29 -29.91
N ALA A 9 4.05 -4.38 -30.53
CA ALA A 9 3.30 -3.37 -29.79
C ALA A 9 2.26 -3.99 -28.85
N ALA A 10 1.52 -5.02 -29.30
CA ALA A 10 0.57 -5.73 -28.46
C ALA A 10 1.26 -6.42 -27.27
N LEU A 11 2.40 -7.09 -27.50
CA LEU A 11 3.19 -7.70 -26.44
C LEU A 11 3.70 -6.66 -25.43
N ALA A 12 4.17 -5.51 -25.91
CA ALA A 12 4.63 -4.42 -25.04
C ALA A 12 3.50 -3.86 -24.17
N VAL A 13 2.28 -3.70 -24.72
CA VAL A 13 1.11 -3.25 -23.97
C VAL A 13 0.69 -4.29 -22.93
N ILE A 14 0.64 -5.57 -23.29
CA ILE A 14 0.31 -6.66 -22.35
C ILE A 14 1.34 -6.72 -21.21
N PHE A 15 2.63 -6.65 -21.55
CA PHE A 15 3.69 -6.62 -20.57
C PHE A 15 3.57 -5.41 -19.63
N HIS A 16 3.36 -4.21 -20.19
CA HIS A 16 3.17 -2.99 -19.41
C HIS A 16 1.96 -3.10 -18.47
N ALA A 17 0.82 -3.59 -18.97
CA ALA A 17 -0.37 -3.81 -18.16
C ALA A 17 -0.11 -4.83 -17.03
N GLY A 18 0.61 -5.92 -17.32
CA GLY A 18 1.02 -6.89 -16.31
C GLY A 18 1.88 -6.27 -15.22
N VAL A 19 2.87 -5.44 -15.60
CA VAL A 19 3.71 -4.69 -14.64
C VAL A 19 2.86 -3.71 -13.83
N ALA A 20 1.93 -2.99 -14.46
CA ALA A 20 1.06 -2.03 -13.77
C ALA A 20 0.16 -2.71 -12.74
N VAL A 21 -0.51 -3.81 -13.10
CA VAL A 21 -1.34 -4.60 -12.17
C VAL A 21 -0.49 -5.18 -11.05
N PHE A 22 0.67 -5.75 -11.38
CA PHE A 22 1.59 -6.26 -10.37
C PHE A 22 2.03 -5.17 -9.38
N MET A 23 2.37 -3.98 -9.86
CA MET A 23 2.75 -2.86 -8.99
C MET A 23 1.59 -2.37 -8.11
N LEU A 24 0.37 -2.35 -8.65
CA LEU A 24 -0.83 -2.02 -7.89
C LEU A 24 -1.08 -3.04 -6.77
N GLU A 25 -1.05 -4.33 -7.09
CA GLU A 25 -1.25 -5.41 -6.12
C GLU A 25 -0.13 -5.46 -5.08
N TYR A 26 1.10 -5.20 -5.50
CA TYR A 26 2.26 -5.07 -4.61
C TYR A 26 2.04 -4.00 -3.53
N VAL A 27 1.63 -2.79 -3.95
CA VAL A 27 1.34 -1.68 -3.04
C VAL A 27 0.16 -2.02 -2.13
N ASN A 28 -0.92 -2.52 -2.71
CA ASN A 28 -2.13 -2.93 -1.99
C ASN A 28 -1.84 -4.00 -0.92
N TYR A 29 -1.06 -5.01 -1.29
CA TYR A 29 -0.63 -6.07 -0.38
C TYR A 29 0.12 -5.50 0.82
N ILE A 30 1.10 -4.61 0.60
CA ILE A 30 1.86 -4.01 1.70
C ILE A 30 0.97 -3.13 2.59
N GLN A 31 0.09 -2.33 1.99
CA GLN A 31 -0.80 -1.42 2.70
C GLN A 31 -1.75 -2.13 3.67
N HIS A 32 -2.13 -3.37 3.36
CA HIS A 32 -3.14 -4.10 4.13
C HIS A 32 -2.61 -5.41 4.76
N TYR A 33 -1.31 -5.69 4.63
CA TYR A 33 -0.76 -6.95 5.11
C TYR A 33 -1.00 -7.16 6.61
N GLY A 34 -1.67 -8.27 6.94
CA GLY A 34 -1.91 -8.69 8.32
C GLY A 34 -2.90 -7.83 9.10
N LEU A 35 -3.49 -6.81 8.47
CA LEU A 35 -4.49 -5.94 9.07
C LEU A 35 -5.89 -6.37 8.60
N SER A 36 -6.85 -6.36 9.52
CA SER A 36 -8.24 -6.70 9.23
C SER A 36 -9.19 -5.70 9.85
N ARG A 37 -10.35 -5.54 9.23
CA ARG A 37 -11.47 -4.74 9.70
C ARG A 37 -12.73 -5.60 9.60
N ASP A 38 -13.61 -5.53 10.60
CA ASP A 38 -14.94 -6.12 10.45
C ASP A 38 -15.77 -5.32 9.43
N ILE A 39 -16.61 -5.97 8.64
CA ILE A 39 -17.39 -5.28 7.59
C ILE A 39 -18.25 -4.13 8.14
N THR A 40 -18.75 -4.26 9.36
CA THR A 40 -19.60 -3.28 10.05
C THR A 40 -18.81 -2.12 10.68
N GLU A 41 -17.50 -2.31 10.86
CA GLU A 41 -16.64 -1.33 11.52
C GLU A 41 -16.36 -0.13 10.62
N ARG A 42 -16.27 1.09 11.16
CA ARG A 42 -15.86 2.24 10.34
C ARG A 42 -14.37 2.16 9.98
N ILE A 43 -13.99 2.78 8.85
CA ILE A 43 -12.57 2.92 8.50
C ILE A 43 -11.89 3.80 9.56
N ALA A 44 -10.66 3.44 9.91
CA ALA A 44 -9.90 4.02 11.01
C ALA A 44 -8.41 3.89 10.69
N PRO A 45 -7.52 4.70 11.32
CA PRO A 45 -6.10 4.72 10.99
C PRO A 45 -5.41 3.36 11.08
N ARG A 46 -5.88 2.50 12.01
CA ARG A 46 -5.33 1.16 12.24
C ARG A 46 -5.55 0.14 11.12
N HIS A 47 -6.45 0.43 10.17
CA HIS A 47 -6.84 -0.51 9.11
C HIS A 47 -5.89 -0.55 7.92
N ALA A 48 -4.87 0.29 7.92
CA ALA A 48 -3.88 0.29 6.88
C ALA A 48 -2.53 0.79 7.39
N TRP A 49 -1.48 0.29 6.77
CA TRP A 49 -0.12 0.75 7.00
C TRP A 49 0.14 2.12 6.38
N GLU A 50 0.91 2.95 7.08
CA GLU A 50 1.42 4.24 6.61
C GLU A 50 2.94 4.18 6.43
N SER A 51 3.47 4.89 5.43
CA SER A 51 4.92 5.15 5.33
C SER A 51 5.20 6.63 5.16
N GLN A 52 6.03 7.18 6.05
CA GLN A 52 6.46 8.58 5.98
C GLN A 52 7.79 8.78 5.24
N THR A 53 8.32 7.72 4.60
CA THR A 53 9.60 7.77 3.88
C THR A 53 9.52 8.71 2.68
N ARG A 54 10.37 9.76 2.67
CA ARG A 54 10.34 10.84 1.67
C ARG A 54 10.35 10.34 0.23
N TRP A 55 11.24 9.39 -0.09
CA TRP A 55 11.36 8.87 -1.45
C TRP A 55 10.06 8.22 -1.93
N SER A 56 9.47 7.33 -1.12
CA SER A 56 8.18 6.71 -1.44
C SER A 56 7.06 7.73 -1.53
N ARG A 57 7.01 8.72 -0.65
CA ARG A 57 5.97 9.76 -0.66
C ARG A 57 6.01 10.57 -1.95
N TRP A 58 7.20 10.98 -2.40
CA TRP A 58 7.31 11.80 -3.60
C TRP A 58 7.03 11.03 -4.88
N THR A 59 7.60 9.83 -5.05
CA THR A 59 7.45 9.08 -6.29
C THR A 59 6.07 8.43 -6.44
N LEU A 60 5.39 8.14 -5.33
CA LEU A 60 4.04 7.60 -5.30
C LEU A 60 2.98 8.67 -5.00
N LEU A 61 3.32 9.95 -5.09
CA LEU A 61 2.39 11.08 -4.94
C LEU A 61 1.54 11.00 -3.66
N GLU A 62 2.21 10.90 -2.52
CA GLU A 62 1.61 10.82 -1.17
C GLU A 62 0.69 9.62 -0.92
N LEU A 63 0.59 8.67 -1.85
CA LEU A 63 -0.06 7.37 -1.65
C LEU A 63 0.39 6.63 -0.37
N PRO A 64 1.65 6.73 0.09
CA PRO A 64 2.07 6.14 1.36
C PRO A 64 1.34 6.64 2.60
N LEU A 65 0.70 7.82 2.54
CA LEU A 65 -0.21 8.34 3.57
C LEU A 65 -1.62 7.71 3.41
N HIS A 66 -1.64 6.39 3.22
CA HIS A 66 -2.82 5.64 2.80
C HIS A 66 -4.00 5.72 3.79
N PRO A 67 -3.78 5.66 5.12
CA PRO A 67 -4.86 5.91 6.07
C PRO A 67 -5.47 7.30 5.92
N ALA A 68 -4.65 8.32 5.63
CA ALA A 68 -5.12 9.68 5.39
C ALA A 68 -5.95 9.79 4.12
N HIS A 69 -5.52 9.13 3.05
CA HIS A 69 -6.31 9.05 1.82
C HIS A 69 -7.67 8.39 2.07
N HIS A 70 -7.75 7.30 2.85
CA HIS A 70 -9.02 6.66 3.13
C HIS A 70 -9.95 7.46 4.08
N LEU A 71 -9.38 8.20 5.03
CA LEU A 71 -10.15 9.03 5.95
C LEU A 71 -10.55 10.38 5.34
N SER A 72 -9.83 10.86 4.33
CA SER A 72 -10.10 12.12 3.65
C SER A 72 -9.89 11.99 2.13
N PRO A 73 -10.68 11.15 1.44
CA PRO A 73 -10.44 10.79 0.04
C PRO A 73 -10.67 11.93 -0.95
N SER A 74 -11.38 12.97 -0.53
CA SER A 74 -11.61 14.18 -1.33
C SER A 74 -10.43 15.15 -1.30
N LEU A 75 -9.46 14.98 -0.39
CA LEU A 75 -8.29 15.84 -0.35
C LEU A 75 -7.34 15.48 -1.50
N PRO A 76 -6.81 16.50 -2.21
CA PRO A 76 -5.77 16.25 -3.18
C PRO A 76 -4.48 15.80 -2.46
N PHE A 77 -3.66 15.01 -3.15
CA PHE A 77 -2.51 14.34 -2.54
C PHE A 77 -1.54 15.28 -1.82
N TRP A 78 -1.34 16.51 -2.31
CA TRP A 78 -0.44 17.50 -1.70
C TRP A 78 -0.95 18.12 -0.39
N GLN A 79 -2.21 17.87 -0.01
CA GLN A 79 -2.79 18.28 1.27
C GLN A 79 -2.84 17.14 2.29
N LEU A 80 -2.50 15.90 1.88
CA LEU A 80 -2.48 14.77 2.79
C LEU A 80 -1.39 14.95 3.85
N ALA A 81 -1.73 14.61 5.09
CA ALA A 81 -0.83 14.64 6.23
C ALA A 81 -0.86 13.28 6.95
N PRO A 82 0.25 12.88 7.61
CA PRO A 82 0.29 11.68 8.42
C PRO A 82 -0.79 11.66 9.51
N ILE A 83 -1.32 10.48 9.81
CA ILE A 83 -2.38 10.32 10.82
C ILE A 83 -1.89 9.52 12.03
N GLU A 84 -2.19 10.04 13.22
CA GLU A 84 -1.88 9.37 14.48
C GLU A 84 -2.67 8.05 14.63
N GLY A 85 -2.00 7.02 15.16
CA GLY A 85 -2.61 5.71 15.40
C GLY A 85 -2.59 4.76 14.18
N ALA A 86 -2.05 5.20 13.04
CA ALA A 86 -1.74 4.29 11.94
C ALA A 86 -0.47 3.46 12.22
N PRO A 87 -0.46 2.15 11.90
CA PRO A 87 0.77 1.37 11.94
C PRO A 87 1.75 1.86 10.87
N ILE A 88 3.01 2.02 11.26
CA ILE A 88 4.06 2.58 10.38
C ILE A 88 4.93 1.47 9.80
N LEU A 89 5.10 1.46 8.48
CA LEU A 89 6.00 0.54 7.79
C LEU A 89 7.46 0.77 8.24
N PRO A 90 8.26 -0.30 8.40
CA PRO A 90 9.63 -0.17 8.90
C PRO A 90 10.57 0.55 7.93
N THR A 91 10.20 0.62 6.64
CA THR A 91 10.89 1.38 5.59
C THR A 91 9.85 1.95 4.63
N GLY A 92 10.30 2.60 3.55
CA GLY A 92 9.43 2.92 2.42
C GLY A 92 9.11 1.70 1.55
N TYR A 93 8.18 1.88 0.62
CA TYR A 93 7.75 0.86 -0.34
C TYR A 93 8.94 0.27 -1.10
N TYR A 94 9.92 1.06 -1.54
CA TYR A 94 11.07 0.50 -2.27
C TYR A 94 11.93 -0.47 -1.44
N GLY A 95 12.03 -0.25 -0.13
CA GLY A 95 12.76 -1.15 0.77
C GLY A 95 12.01 -2.46 1.02
N LEU A 96 10.68 -2.43 0.91
CA LEU A 96 9.81 -3.59 1.14
C LEU A 96 9.54 -4.41 -0.13
N PHE A 97 9.94 -3.91 -1.30
CA PHE A 97 9.69 -4.56 -2.58
C PHE A 97 10.25 -5.98 -2.64
N TRP A 98 11.54 -6.15 -2.36
CA TRP A 98 12.14 -7.47 -2.42
C TRP A 98 11.65 -8.40 -1.30
N PRO A 99 11.62 -7.97 -0.02
CA PRO A 99 11.13 -8.82 1.05
C PRO A 99 9.72 -9.35 0.83
N SER A 100 8.78 -8.54 0.32
CA SER A 100 7.38 -8.96 0.14
C SER A 100 7.20 -10.05 -0.90
N LEU A 101 8.13 -10.20 -1.84
CA LEU A 101 8.12 -11.25 -2.86
C LEU A 101 8.57 -12.62 -2.32
N PHE A 102 9.18 -12.65 -1.13
CA PHE A 102 9.66 -13.88 -0.49
C PHE A 102 8.94 -14.08 0.85
N PRO A 103 7.82 -14.83 0.88
CA PRO A 103 6.95 -14.93 2.06
C PRO A 103 7.64 -15.28 3.38
N PRO A 104 8.63 -16.19 3.45
CA PRO A 104 9.31 -16.48 4.71
C PRO A 104 10.10 -15.28 5.27
N LEU A 105 10.74 -14.50 4.39
CA LEU A 105 11.48 -13.30 4.77
C LEU A 105 10.50 -12.19 5.18
N TRP A 106 9.44 -12.00 4.40
CA TRP A 106 8.38 -11.04 4.70
C TRP A 106 7.76 -11.28 6.07
N LYS A 107 7.27 -12.50 6.31
CA LYS A 107 6.61 -12.89 7.56
C LYS A 107 7.51 -12.70 8.77
N ARG A 108 8.76 -13.17 8.67
CA ARG A 108 9.73 -13.01 9.76
C ARG A 108 10.00 -11.54 10.11
N TRP A 109 9.93 -10.64 9.13
CA TRP A 109 10.18 -9.22 9.35
C TRP A 109 8.92 -8.46 9.79
N ILE A 110 7.79 -8.66 9.12
CA ILE A 110 6.60 -7.83 9.29
C ILE A 110 5.63 -8.39 10.33
N ASP A 111 5.48 -9.70 10.48
CA ASP A 111 4.51 -10.27 11.43
C ASP A 111 4.70 -9.76 12.86
N PRO A 112 5.94 -9.64 13.41
CA PRO A 112 6.15 -9.09 14.75
C PRO A 112 5.79 -7.60 14.91
N ARG A 113 5.53 -6.90 13.80
CA ARG A 113 5.19 -5.47 13.77
C ARG A 113 3.70 -5.23 13.63
N ILE A 114 2.92 -6.26 13.30
CA ILE A 114 1.47 -6.15 13.18
C ILE A 114 0.91 -5.74 14.56
N PRO A 115 0.13 -4.65 14.66
CA PRO A 115 -0.51 -4.28 15.91
C PRO A 115 -1.43 -5.40 16.38
N THR A 116 -1.14 -5.98 17.54
CA THR A 116 -1.98 -7.03 18.15
C THR A 116 -3.07 -6.46 19.05
N THR A 117 -3.09 -5.15 19.28
CA THR A 117 -4.02 -4.53 20.23
C THR A 117 -5.46 -4.62 19.70
N PRO A 118 -6.33 -5.42 20.32
CA PRO A 118 -7.76 -5.24 20.15
C PRO A 118 -8.12 -3.97 20.93
N ARG A 119 -8.74 -2.96 20.32
CA ARG A 119 -9.26 -1.84 21.10
C ARG A 119 -10.75 -1.66 20.89
N ILE A 120 -11.43 -1.84 22.02
CA ILE A 120 -12.76 -1.40 22.40
C ILE A 120 -12.87 0.08 22.01
N ASP A 121 -13.64 0.35 20.98
CA ASP A 121 -14.02 1.72 20.65
C ASP A 121 -14.93 2.24 21.78
N PRO A 122 -14.75 3.47 22.30
CA PRO A 122 -15.82 4.08 23.06
C PRO A 122 -17.04 4.19 22.15
N GLU A 123 -18.18 3.68 22.63
CA GLU A 123 -19.48 3.86 21.98
C GLU A 123 -19.72 5.34 21.64
N PRO A 124 -20.48 5.63 20.56
CA PRO A 124 -20.72 6.98 20.05
C PRO A 124 -21.32 7.96 21.07
#